data_AF-A0A9Q0J9F5-F1
#
_entry.id   AF-A0A9Q0J9F5-F1
#
_cell.length_a   1.000
_cell.length_b   1.000
_cell.length_c   1.000
_cell.angle_alpha   90.00
_cell.angle_beta   90.00
_cell.angle_gamma   90.00
#
_symmetry.space_group_name_H-M   'P 1'
#
loop_
_entity.id
_entity.type
_entity.pdbx_description
1 polymer ?
#
loop_
_entity_poly.entity_id
_entity_poly.type
_entity_poly.pdbx_seq_one_letter_code
_entity_poly.pdbx_strand_id
1 'polypeptide(L)' 'RKASWKDPEGRVFRSITRDVAVSQLKAIREDIISGKAKFDDVSSRLSGCSSAKRGGDLG' A
#
# COMPACT_ATOMS: atom_id res chain seq x y z
N ARG A 1 8.64 10.59 -8.61
CA ARG A 1 7.82 9.97 -9.67
C ARG A 1 6.60 9.33 -9.00
N LYS A 2 5.37 9.51 -9.51
CA LYS A 2 4.17 8.82 -8.97
C LYS A 2 3.88 7.47 -9.64
N ALA A 3 4.70 7.09 -10.61
CA ALA A 3 4.66 5.79 -11.25
C ALA A 3 5.07 4.70 -10.26
N SER A 4 4.31 3.61 -10.24
CA SER A 4 4.50 2.41 -9.43
C SER A 4 4.55 1.19 -10.36
N TRP A 5 5.10 0.08 -9.90
CA TRP A 5 5.05 -1.20 -10.63
C TRP A 5 3.60 -1.63 -10.94
N LYS A 6 2.64 -1.21 -10.11
CA LYS A 6 1.21 -1.50 -10.25
C LYS A 6 0.45 -0.43 -11.06
N ASP A 7 1.05 0.75 -11.20
CA ASP A 7 0.46 1.88 -11.93
C ASP A 7 1.59 2.61 -12.68
N PRO A 8 2.01 2.08 -13.84
CA PRO A 8 3.16 2.58 -14.60
C PRO A 8 3.01 4.05 -15.00
N GLU A 9 1.78 4.52 -15.17
CA GLU A 9 1.44 5.89 -15.53
C GLU A 9 1.15 6.77 -14.30
N GLY A 10 1.06 6.17 -13.11
CA GLY A 10 0.83 6.86 -11.85
C GLY A 10 -0.53 7.55 -11.76
N ARG A 11 -1.54 7.14 -12.55
CA ARG A 11 -2.86 7.79 -12.58
C ARG A 11 -3.58 7.70 -11.23
N VAL A 12 -3.56 6.51 -10.62
CA VAL A 12 -4.23 6.22 -9.34
C VAL A 12 -3.51 6.93 -8.19
N PHE A 13 -2.18 6.87 -8.15
CA PHE A 13 -1.40 7.58 -7.13
C PHE A 13 -1.43 9.11 -7.33
N ARG A 14 -1.77 9.59 -8.53
CA ARG A 14 -1.94 11.02 -8.83
C ARG A 14 -3.29 11.56 -8.40
N SER A 15 -4.35 10.75 -8.46
CA SER A 15 -5.69 11.11 -8.00
C SER A 15 -5.89 10.97 -6.49
N ILE A 16 -5.08 10.13 -5.81
CA ILE A 16 -5.13 10.00 -4.35
C ILE A 16 -4.59 11.27 -3.67
N THR A 17 -5.44 11.89 -2.85
CA THR A 17 -5.06 12.99 -1.96
C THR A 17 -4.44 12.46 -0.67
N ARG A 18 -3.77 13.35 0.07
CA ARG A 18 -3.15 12.99 1.36
C ARG A 18 -4.16 12.40 2.35
N ASP A 19 -5.33 12.99 2.48
CA ASP A 19 -6.36 12.56 3.43
C ASP A 19 -6.96 11.19 3.08
N VAL A 20 -7.14 10.91 1.78
CA VAL A 20 -7.58 9.60 1.30
C VAL A 20 -6.52 8.56 1.61
N ALA A 21 -5.24 8.85 1.34
CA ALA A 21 -4.14 7.95 1.66
C ALA A 21 -4.05 7.67 3.17
N VAL A 22 -4.18 8.71 4.02
CA VAL A 22 -4.16 8.56 5.48
C VAL A 22 -5.33 7.70 5.96
N SER A 23 -6.53 7.91 5.43
CA SER A 23 -7.71 7.12 5.79
C SER A 23 -7.56 5.65 5.40
N GLN A 24 -7.05 5.38 4.20
CA GLN A 24 -6.76 4.02 3.74
C GLN A 24 -5.70 3.33 4.61
N LEU A 25 -4.62 4.03 4.95
CA LEU A 25 -3.57 3.48 5.82
C LEU A 25 -4.07 3.20 7.24
N LYS A 26 -4.96 4.04 7.78
CA LYS A 26 -5.60 3.80 9.08
C LYS A 26 -6.47 2.54 9.05
N ALA A 27 -7.31 2.37 8.03
CA ALA A 27 -8.13 1.17 7.89
C ALA A 27 -7.28 -0.10 7.79
N ILE A 28 -6.25 -0.07 6.94
CA ILE A 28 -5.27 -1.17 6.83
C ILE A 28 -4.61 -1.49 8.17
N ARG A 29 -4.21 -0.46 8.92
CA ARG A 29 -3.60 -0.63 10.25
C ARG A 29 -4.56 -1.30 11.22
N GLU A 30 -5.83 -0.90 11.24
CA GLU A 30 -6.83 -1.53 12.12
C GLU A 30 -7.10 -2.98 11.73
N ASP A 31 -7.17 -3.30 10.44
CA ASP A 31 -7.32 -4.67 9.96
C ASP A 31 -6.11 -5.54 10.35
N ILE A 32 -4.91 -4.99 10.36
CA ILE A 32 -3.70 -5.69 10.82
C ILE A 32 -3.72 -5.89 12.33
N ILE A 33 -4.04 -4.86 13.10
CA ILE A 33 -4.07 -4.94 14.58
C ILE A 33 -5.19 -5.88 15.06
N SER A 34 -6.34 -5.87 14.39
CA SER A 34 -7.46 -6.78 14.69
C SER A 34 -7.24 -8.21 14.20
N GLY A 35 -6.13 -8.50 13.51
CA GLY A 35 -5.80 -9.83 13.00
C GLY A 35 -6.61 -10.26 11.78
N LYS A 36 -7.38 -9.36 11.15
CA LYS A 36 -8.14 -9.62 9.92
C LYS A 36 -7.26 -9.74 8.69
N ALA A 37 -6.09 -9.10 8.70
CA ALA A 37 -5.14 -9.13 7.60
C ALA A 37 -3.69 -9.21 8.12
N LYS A 38 -2.82 -9.91 7.40
CA LYS A 38 -1.37 -9.88 7.69
C LYS A 38 -0.71 -8.73 6.94
N PHE A 39 0.29 -8.11 7.57
CA PHE A 39 1.05 -7.02 6.96
C PHE A 39 1.67 -7.43 5.62
N ASP A 40 2.24 -8.63 5.54
CA ASP A 40 2.84 -9.19 4.33
C ASP A 40 1.83 -9.23 3.17
N ASP A 41 0.64 -9.78 3.43
CA ASP A 41 -0.43 -9.90 2.44
C ASP A 41 -0.88 -8.53 1.94
N VAL A 42 -1.02 -7.57 2.85
CA VAL A 42 -1.46 -6.22 2.50
C VAL A 42 -0.38 -5.48 1.71
N SER A 43 0.88 -5.61 2.11
CA SER A 43 2.00 -5.00 1.42
C SER A 43 2.17 -5.58 0.01
N SER A 44 2.11 -6.90 -0.14
CA SER A 44 2.20 -7.58 -1.43
C SER A 44 1.10 -7.16 -2.41
N ARG A 45 -0.10 -6.84 -1.90
CA ARG A 45 -1.25 -6.47 -2.73
C ARG A 45 -1.36 -4.97 -2.99
N LEU A 46 -1.05 -4.13 -2.01
CA LEU A 46 -1.37 -2.69 -2.04
C LEU A 46 -0.15 -1.79 -2.16
N SER A 47 1.06 -2.26 -1.81
CA SER A 47 2.26 -1.43 -1.86
C SER A 47 2.63 -1.12 -3.31
N GLY A 48 2.78 0.18 -3.60
CA GLY A 48 3.28 0.66 -4.89
C GLY A 48 4.80 0.61 -5.02
N CYS A 49 5.51 0.16 -3.98
CA CYS A 49 6.97 0.03 -3.96
C CYS A 49 7.40 -1.37 -4.42
N SER A 50 8.64 -1.51 -4.87
CA SER A 50 9.24 -2.80 -5.23
C SER A 50 9.31 -3.78 -4.05
N SER A 51 9.32 -3.27 -2.81
CA SER A 51 9.26 -4.07 -1.58
C SER A 51 7.96 -4.88 -1.44
N ALA A 52 6.90 -4.53 -2.18
CA ALA A 52 5.69 -5.35 -2.26
C ALA A 52 6.00 -6.82 -2.59
N LYS A 53 7.00 -7.08 -3.43
CA LYS A 53 7.38 -8.45 -3.83
C LYS A 53 7.98 -9.29 -2.70
N ARG A 54 8.32 -8.67 -1.57
CA ARG A 54 8.85 -9.32 -0.37
C ARG A 54 7.97 -9.05 0.84
N GLY A 55 6.66 -8.87 0.66
CA GLY A 55 5.78 -8.60 1.80
C GLY A 55 6.00 -7.25 2.48
N GLY A 56 6.66 -6.31 1.80
CA GLY A 56 7.08 -5.04 2.42
C GLY A 56 8.38 -5.11 3.18
N ASP A 57 9.03 -6.27 3.21
CA ASP A 57 10.33 -6.43 3.84
C ASP A 57 11.43 -5.70 3.06
N LEU A 58 12.19 -4.90 3.80
CA LEU A 58 13.30 -4.10 3.28
C LEU A 58 14.66 -4.78 3.49
N GLY A 59 14.70 -5.90 4.20
CA GLY A 59 15.92 -6.65 4.54
C GLY A 59 16.19 -6.63 6.03
#